data_AF-A0A4R6LMM4-F1
#
_entry.id   AF-A0A4R6LMM4-F1
#
_cell.length_a   1.000
_cell.length_b   1.000
_cell.length_c   1.000
_cell.angle_alpha   90.00
_cell.angle_beta   90.00
_cell.angle_gamma   90.00
#
_symmetry.space_group_name_H-M   'P 1'
#
loop_
_entity.id
_entity.type
_entity.pdbx_description
1 polymer ?
#
loop_
_entity_poly.entity_id
_entity_poly.type
_entity_poly.pdbx_seq_one_letter_code
_entity_poly.pdbx_strand_id
1 'polypeptide(L)'
;MDLKLIYISFFTSVFGCFAQKDSLQNPYFKSYDDKVTASIYYLDTSNNFQIGFDSEGQKKYLDLNPNRKEQLGVSISYKFVDISFGFAPKFFDVNKDNSDSKLVSFNTRFYYKKWMQSFTFINQKGFYASEENISVDFPRMRTTKIGGTTSYIFNDKFSYKTLVNQNEWQTKSSGSFIPTFSFYYTNLNLNNEPNSSNGDIYVFSLAPSYFYNFVINDRILIGAGIAFGAGINDIDGDTSALYELDLNLKLAYNRDRFFAFASLNTLNFIQNDTAAERLNDNISTVKFSIGYRFDPPSKVKEIYEKVNEKTGL
;
A
#
# COMPACT_ATOMS: atom_id res chain seq x y z
N MET A 1 -12.20 12.76 -40.49
CA MET A 1 -11.41 11.63 -39.96
C MET A 1 -12.18 11.13 -38.76
N ASP A 2 -13.02 10.13 -39.01
CA ASP A 2 -14.36 10.10 -38.42
C ASP A 2 -14.44 9.17 -37.21
N LEU A 3 -15.12 9.64 -36.16
CA LEU A 3 -15.42 8.92 -34.91
C LEU A 3 -16.04 7.51 -35.12
N LYS A 4 -16.55 7.20 -36.32
CA LYS A 4 -17.13 5.90 -36.67
C LYS A 4 -16.10 4.76 -36.66
N LEU A 5 -14.82 5.02 -36.89
CA LEU A 5 -13.77 3.99 -36.87
C LEU A 5 -13.39 3.51 -35.46
N ILE A 6 -13.60 4.34 -34.43
CA ILE A 6 -13.29 3.99 -33.03
C ILE A 6 -14.32 3.01 -32.47
N TYR A 7 -15.59 3.12 -32.86
CA TYR A 7 -16.65 2.19 -32.42
C TYR A 7 -16.47 0.77 -32.99
N ILE A 8 -15.95 0.63 -34.21
CA ILE A 8 -15.74 -0.68 -34.85
C ILE A 8 -14.58 -1.44 -34.18
N SER A 9 -13.55 -0.74 -33.69
CA SER A 9 -12.46 -1.35 -32.93
C SER A 9 -12.87 -1.76 -31.51
N PHE A 10 -13.90 -1.13 -30.93
CA PHE A 10 -14.39 -1.46 -29.59
C PHE A 10 -15.37 -2.65 -29.60
N PHE A 11 -16.10 -2.86 -30.70
CA PHE A 11 -17.03 -3.99 -30.83
C PHE A 11 -16.36 -5.30 -31.30
N THR A 12 -15.21 -5.23 -31.97
CA THR A 12 -14.47 -6.44 -32.40
C THR A 12 -13.71 -7.12 -31.27
N SER A 13 -13.45 -6.44 -30.15
CA SER A 13 -12.88 -7.06 -28.94
C SER A 13 -13.90 -7.81 -28.06
N VAL A 14 -15.20 -7.65 -28.31
CA VAL A 14 -16.28 -8.26 -27.49
C VAL A 14 -16.65 -9.68 -27.94
N PHE A 15 -16.26 -10.09 -29.16
CA PHE A 15 -16.66 -11.39 -29.73
C PHE A 15 -15.56 -12.47 -29.75
N GLY A 16 -14.42 -12.24 -29.10
CA GLY A 16 -13.36 -13.24 -28.92
C GLY A 16 -13.63 -14.24 -27.79
N CYS A 17 -14.82 -14.84 -27.75
CA CYS A 17 -15.16 -15.90 -26.79
C CYS A 17 -14.46 -17.21 -27.19
N PHE A 18 -13.20 -17.39 -26.79
CA PHE A 18 -12.60 -18.72 -26.75
C PHE A 18 -13.23 -19.54 -25.62
N ALA A 19 -13.69 -20.74 -25.99
CA ALA A 19 -14.41 -21.68 -25.16
C ALA A 19 -13.81 -21.87 -23.75
N GLN A 20 -14.67 -21.77 -22.74
CA GLN A 20 -14.36 -22.16 -21.37
C GLN A 20 -14.06 -23.66 -21.32
N LYS A 21 -12.77 -24.01 -21.25
CA LYS A 21 -12.37 -25.29 -20.66
C LYS A 21 -12.73 -25.27 -19.17
N ASP A 22 -13.38 -26.34 -18.76
CA ASP A 22 -13.95 -26.65 -17.44
C ASP A 22 -13.21 -26.01 -16.25
N SER A 23 -13.97 -25.41 -15.34
CA SER A 23 -13.48 -24.64 -14.18
C SER A 23 -12.75 -25.49 -13.14
N LEU A 24 -12.96 -26.82 -13.15
CA LEU A 24 -12.29 -27.76 -12.24
C LEU A 24 -10.90 -28.18 -12.72
N GLN A 25 -10.62 -28.10 -14.03
CA GLN A 25 -9.31 -28.49 -14.59
C GLN A 25 -8.36 -27.29 -14.77
N ASN A 26 -8.88 -26.06 -14.74
CA ASN A 26 -8.10 -24.86 -14.94
C ASN A 26 -8.47 -23.78 -13.90
N PRO A 27 -7.87 -23.84 -12.69
CA PRO A 27 -8.18 -22.92 -11.61
C PRO A 27 -7.85 -21.48 -12.05
N TYR A 28 -8.60 -20.50 -11.53
CA TYR A 28 -8.41 -19.08 -11.88
C TYR A 28 -7.10 -18.47 -11.35
N PHE A 29 -6.52 -19.10 -10.33
CA PHE A 29 -5.20 -18.78 -9.81
C PHE A 29 -4.53 -20.04 -9.29
N LYS A 30 -3.19 -20.02 -9.29
CA LYS A 30 -2.33 -21.04 -8.67
C LYS A 30 -1.90 -20.55 -7.29
N SER A 31 -2.15 -21.34 -6.26
CA SER A 31 -1.64 -21.08 -4.91
C SER A 31 -0.21 -21.63 -4.75
N TYR A 32 0.61 -20.93 -3.95
CA TYR A 32 1.92 -21.37 -3.50
C TYR A 32 1.96 -21.53 -1.97
N ASP A 33 0.82 -21.83 -1.34
CA ASP A 33 0.70 -22.04 0.10
C ASP A 33 1.55 -23.22 0.63
N ASP A 34 2.04 -24.09 -0.26
CA ASP A 34 3.00 -25.15 0.05
C ASP A 34 4.46 -24.66 0.11
N LYS A 35 4.72 -23.40 -0.27
CA LYS A 35 6.04 -22.77 -0.31
C LYS A 35 6.11 -21.58 0.62
N VAL A 36 7.33 -21.27 1.06
CA VAL A 36 7.65 -19.97 1.64
C VAL A 36 8.07 -19.05 0.50
N THR A 37 7.39 -17.93 0.38
CA THR A 37 7.67 -16.88 -0.60
C THR A 37 8.51 -15.81 0.07
N ALA A 38 9.76 -15.60 -0.39
CA ALA A 38 10.61 -14.53 0.12
C ALA A 38 11.00 -13.56 -1.00
N SER A 39 11.10 -12.28 -0.68
CA SER A 39 11.57 -11.26 -1.62
C SER A 39 12.41 -10.20 -0.93
N ILE A 40 13.29 -9.58 -1.71
CA ILE A 40 13.88 -8.30 -1.37
C ILE A 40 13.23 -7.24 -2.25
N TYR A 41 13.05 -6.05 -1.71
CA TYR A 41 12.47 -4.95 -2.46
C TYR A 41 13.21 -3.64 -2.22
N TYR A 42 13.21 -2.84 -3.27
CA TYR A 42 13.45 -1.41 -3.22
C TYR A 42 12.10 -0.69 -3.13
N LEU A 43 12.01 0.33 -2.31
CA LEU A 43 10.80 1.14 -2.14
C LEU A 43 11.19 2.62 -2.04
N ASP A 44 10.70 3.43 -2.96
CA ASP A 44 10.76 4.88 -2.89
C ASP A 44 9.39 5.39 -2.47
N THR A 45 9.35 6.14 -1.37
CA THR A 45 8.13 6.70 -0.81
C THR A 45 8.24 8.21 -0.83
N SER A 46 7.36 8.84 -1.57
CA SER A 46 7.09 10.26 -1.47
C SER A 46 5.91 10.44 -0.52
N ASN A 47 6.07 11.27 0.51
CA ASN A 47 4.97 11.70 1.35
C ASN A 47 5.07 13.20 1.57
N ASN A 48 3.93 13.89 1.61
CA ASN A 48 3.81 15.32 1.94
C ASN A 48 2.63 15.49 2.89
N PHE A 49 2.84 16.30 3.93
CA PHE A 49 1.80 16.76 4.85
C PHE A 49 1.58 18.25 4.63
N GLN A 50 0.34 18.66 4.37
CA GLN A 50 0.02 20.08 4.22
C GLN A 50 -0.71 20.59 5.45
N ILE A 51 -0.11 21.52 6.20
CA ILE A 51 -0.72 22.18 7.36
C ILE A 51 -1.38 23.49 6.95
N GLY A 52 -2.70 23.59 7.16
CA GLY A 52 -3.44 24.84 7.00
C GLY A 52 -3.51 25.65 8.29
N PHE A 53 -3.29 26.97 8.22
CA PHE A 53 -3.48 27.90 9.34
C PHE A 53 -4.03 29.25 8.86
N ASP A 54 -4.78 29.93 9.72
CA ASP A 54 -5.28 31.28 9.44
C ASP A 54 -4.25 32.33 9.88
N SER A 55 -3.80 33.15 8.93
CA SER A 55 -2.93 34.29 9.17
C SER A 55 -3.59 35.54 8.61
N GLU A 56 -3.92 36.50 9.47
CA GLU A 56 -4.52 37.80 9.06
C GLU A 56 -5.82 37.67 8.23
N GLY A 57 -6.63 36.63 8.49
CA GLY A 57 -7.87 36.37 7.75
C GLY A 57 -7.67 35.75 6.36
N GLN A 58 -6.44 35.38 6.01
CA GLN A 58 -6.13 34.56 4.84
C GLN A 58 -5.68 33.16 5.27
N LYS A 59 -6.29 32.13 4.66
CA LYS A 59 -5.84 30.74 4.82
C LYS A 59 -4.48 30.58 4.15
N LYS A 60 -3.47 30.22 4.93
CA LYS A 60 -2.12 29.87 4.45
C LYS A 60 -1.89 28.37 4.62
N TYR A 61 -0.98 27.84 3.80
CA TYR A 61 -0.63 26.42 3.77
C TYR A 61 0.88 26.26 3.87
N LEU A 62 1.33 25.39 4.77
CA LEU A 62 2.73 24.98 4.90
C LEU A 62 2.87 23.52 4.51
N ASP A 63 3.71 23.24 3.50
CA ASP A 63 4.04 21.88 3.11
C ASP A 63 5.20 21.36 3.98
N LEU A 64 4.90 20.39 4.84
CA LEU A 64 5.86 19.62 5.61
C LEU A 64 6.22 18.35 4.85
N ASN A 65 7.42 18.37 4.28
CA ASN A 65 7.91 17.26 3.49
C ASN A 65 8.89 16.41 4.33
N PRO A 66 8.54 15.15 4.60
CA PRO A 66 9.49 14.09 4.80
C PRO A 66 10.77 14.26 3.99
N ASN A 67 11.88 14.22 4.69
CA ASN A 67 13.19 14.00 4.08
C ASN A 67 13.11 12.74 3.20
N ARG A 68 13.21 12.88 1.87
CA ARG A 68 13.03 11.76 0.93
C ARG A 68 13.99 10.63 1.28
N LYS A 69 13.46 9.42 1.48
CA LYS A 69 14.24 8.24 1.80
C LYS A 69 13.88 7.09 0.88
N GLU A 70 14.90 6.51 0.28
CA GLU A 70 14.81 5.24 -0.41
C GLU A 70 15.00 4.10 0.60
N GLN A 71 14.09 3.12 0.60
CA GLN A 71 14.14 1.96 1.47
C GLN A 71 14.60 0.71 0.72
N LEU A 72 15.34 -0.12 1.44
CA LEU A 72 15.45 -1.54 1.13
C LEU A 72 14.66 -2.33 2.16
N GLY A 73 14.04 -3.42 1.71
CA GLY A 73 13.30 -4.28 2.62
C GLY A 73 13.28 -5.73 2.19
N VAL A 74 12.81 -6.54 3.12
CA VAL A 74 12.60 -7.98 2.96
C VAL A 74 11.12 -8.29 3.21
N SER A 75 10.58 -9.22 2.44
CA SER A 75 9.21 -9.71 2.61
C SER A 75 9.23 -11.23 2.68
N ILE A 76 8.47 -11.81 3.59
CA ILE A 76 8.27 -13.24 3.74
C ILE A 76 6.77 -13.50 3.84
N SER A 77 6.27 -14.40 3.01
CA SER A 77 4.89 -14.84 3.03
C SER A 77 4.83 -16.36 3.14
N TYR A 78 3.92 -16.85 3.97
CA TYR A 78 3.62 -18.27 4.08
C TYR A 78 2.14 -18.44 4.39
N LYS A 79 1.43 -19.10 3.49
CA LYS A 79 -0.01 -19.39 3.61
C LYS A 79 -0.85 -18.12 3.83
N PHE A 80 -1.44 -17.97 5.02
CA PHE A 80 -2.33 -16.86 5.34
C PHE A 80 -1.61 -15.59 5.80
N VAL A 81 -0.30 -15.64 6.08
CA VAL A 81 0.45 -14.50 6.64
C VAL A 81 1.51 -13.98 5.68
N ASP A 82 1.63 -12.67 5.62
CA ASP A 82 2.68 -11.93 4.92
C ASP A 82 3.29 -10.92 5.87
N ILE A 83 4.62 -10.84 5.92
CA ILE A 83 5.37 -9.95 6.78
C ILE A 83 6.43 -9.25 5.93
N SER A 84 6.55 -7.94 6.09
CA SER A 84 7.59 -7.14 5.44
C SER A 84 8.24 -6.17 6.41
N PHE A 85 9.54 -5.96 6.23
CA PHE A 85 10.34 -5.02 6.98
C PHE A 85 11.19 -4.20 6.02
N GLY A 86 11.13 -2.88 6.14
CA GLY A 86 11.90 -1.93 5.34
C GLY A 86 12.70 -0.96 6.21
N PHE A 87 13.89 -0.61 5.75
CA PHE A 87 14.73 0.41 6.36
C PHE A 87 15.43 1.25 5.28
N ALA A 88 15.76 2.50 5.61
CA ALA A 88 16.51 3.39 4.72
C ALA A 88 18.03 3.27 4.95
N PRO A 89 18.80 2.58 4.07
CA PRO A 89 20.24 2.42 4.26
C PRO A 89 21.02 3.71 3.97
N LYS A 90 22.13 3.93 4.68
CA LYS A 90 22.98 5.13 4.51
C LYS A 90 23.82 5.16 3.23
N PHE A 91 23.88 4.07 2.45
CA PHE A 91 24.73 4.02 1.26
C PHE A 91 24.07 4.65 0.02
N PHE A 92 22.75 4.83 -0.01
CA PHE A 92 22.08 5.61 -1.06
C PHE A 92 22.38 7.09 -0.87
N ASP A 93 22.73 7.79 -1.95
CA ASP A 93 23.14 9.20 -1.87
C ASP A 93 22.00 10.10 -1.39
N VAL A 94 20.76 9.83 -1.83
CA VAL A 94 19.52 10.46 -1.33
C VAL A 94 19.36 10.31 0.19
N ASN A 95 19.90 9.24 0.77
CA ASN A 95 19.83 8.98 2.19
C ASN A 95 20.98 9.60 3.00
N LYS A 96 22.11 9.98 2.36
CA LYS A 96 23.28 10.58 3.01
C LYS A 96 23.08 12.06 3.32
N ASP A 97 22.57 12.81 2.35
CA ASP A 97 22.48 14.27 2.41
C ASP A 97 21.18 14.75 3.05
N ASN A 98 20.92 14.29 4.27
CA ASN A 98 19.55 14.30 4.77
C ASN A 98 19.42 14.47 6.30
N SER A 99 20.36 15.20 6.91
CA SER A 99 20.28 15.69 8.30
C SER A 99 19.91 14.62 9.36
N ASP A 100 20.53 13.43 9.31
CA ASP A 100 20.31 12.31 10.24
C ASP A 100 18.87 11.75 10.29
N SER A 101 18.11 11.94 9.21
CA SER A 101 16.79 11.35 9.01
C SER A 101 16.83 9.81 8.93
N LYS A 102 15.75 9.17 9.39
CA LYS A 102 15.60 7.71 9.45
C LYS A 102 14.18 7.33 9.03
N LEU A 103 14.04 6.19 8.39
CA LEU A 103 12.74 5.63 8.05
C LEU A 103 12.78 4.11 8.22
N VAL A 104 11.89 3.60 9.07
CA VAL A 104 11.66 2.17 9.31
C VAL A 104 10.19 1.88 9.09
N SER A 105 9.90 0.79 8.38
CA SER A 105 8.54 0.33 8.10
C SER A 105 8.41 -1.16 8.40
N PHE A 106 7.29 -1.53 9.01
CA PHE A 106 6.87 -2.90 9.23
C PHE A 106 5.43 -3.04 8.76
N ASN A 107 5.16 -4.02 7.90
CA ASN A 107 3.80 -4.31 7.46
C ASN A 107 3.56 -5.81 7.59
N THR A 108 2.39 -6.16 8.10
CA THR A 108 1.91 -7.54 8.11
C THR A 108 0.50 -7.61 7.54
N ARG A 109 0.17 -8.76 6.96
CA ARG A 109 -1.15 -9.00 6.41
C ARG A 109 -1.57 -10.44 6.64
N PHE A 110 -2.84 -10.59 7.03
CA PHE A 110 -3.47 -11.86 7.31
C PHE A 110 -4.65 -12.06 6.36
N TYR A 111 -4.80 -13.28 5.86
CA TYR A 111 -5.88 -13.67 4.96
C TYR A 111 -6.68 -14.80 5.59
N TYR A 112 -7.94 -14.54 5.92
CA TYR A 112 -8.85 -15.58 6.39
C TYR A 112 -10.05 -15.68 5.45
N LYS A 113 -10.06 -16.73 4.61
CA LYS A 113 -11.05 -16.89 3.53
C LYS A 113 -11.05 -15.63 2.65
N LYS A 114 -12.15 -14.89 2.63
CA LYS A 114 -12.34 -13.64 1.89
C LYS A 114 -11.95 -12.39 2.67
N TRP A 115 -11.69 -12.51 3.97
CA TRP A 115 -11.29 -11.41 4.81
C TRP A 115 -9.78 -11.20 4.73
N MET A 116 -9.40 -9.94 4.65
CA MET A 116 -8.02 -9.51 4.66
C MET A 116 -7.84 -8.46 5.74
N GLN A 117 -6.90 -8.71 6.65
CA GLN A 117 -6.52 -7.75 7.68
C GLN A 117 -5.07 -7.33 7.44
N SER A 118 -4.79 -6.03 7.38
CA SER A 118 -3.44 -5.50 7.36
C SER A 118 -3.12 -4.76 8.66
N PHE A 119 -1.83 -4.68 8.96
CA PHE A 119 -1.28 -3.83 10.00
C PHE A 119 0.01 -3.19 9.47
N THR A 120 0.17 -1.91 9.74
CA THR A 120 1.25 -1.06 9.27
C THR A 120 1.81 -0.28 10.45
N PHE A 121 3.13 -0.30 10.57
CA PHE A 121 3.89 0.53 11.49
C PHE A 121 4.96 1.26 10.66
N ILE A 122 5.00 2.58 10.76
CA ILE A 122 6.01 3.42 10.12
C ILE A 122 6.54 4.38 11.17
N ASN A 123 7.86 4.43 11.31
CA ASN A 123 8.53 5.44 12.11
C ASN A 123 9.51 6.22 11.23
N GLN A 124 9.32 7.53 11.19
CA GLN A 124 10.13 8.44 10.40
C GLN A 124 10.72 9.53 11.29
N LYS A 125 11.96 9.92 10.98
CA LYS A 125 12.68 11.02 11.60
C LYS A 125 13.25 11.92 10.51
N GLY A 126 13.19 13.23 10.71
CA GLY A 126 13.78 14.26 9.85
C GLY A 126 12.82 14.70 8.74
N PHE A 127 12.67 16.02 8.63
CA PHE A 127 11.72 16.71 7.77
C PHE A 127 12.30 18.06 7.37
N TYR A 128 11.73 18.69 6.35
CA TYR A 128 11.94 20.09 6.03
C TYR A 128 10.60 20.75 5.68
N ALA A 129 10.50 22.05 5.95
CA ALA A 129 9.42 22.89 5.45
C ALA A 129 9.97 23.81 4.36
N SER A 130 9.23 23.99 3.27
CA SER A 130 9.63 24.86 2.16
C SER A 130 8.53 25.86 1.81
N GLU A 131 8.87 27.14 1.73
CA GLU A 131 7.99 28.21 1.26
C GLU A 131 8.76 29.17 0.35
N GLU A 132 8.35 29.25 -0.92
CA GLU A 132 8.75 30.17 -2.02
C GLU A 132 10.23 30.51 -2.27
N ASN A 133 11.17 30.16 -1.37
CA ASN A 133 12.65 30.16 -1.46
C ASN A 133 13.35 29.90 -0.10
N ILE A 134 12.60 29.71 0.99
CA ILE A 134 13.15 29.41 2.32
C ILE A 134 12.89 27.92 2.62
N SER A 135 13.96 27.19 2.95
CA SER A 135 13.88 25.82 3.47
C SER A 135 14.33 25.80 4.92
N VAL A 136 13.48 25.28 5.81
CA VAL A 136 13.79 25.12 7.23
C VAL A 136 13.82 23.63 7.57
N ASP A 137 14.96 23.16 8.06
CA ASP A 137 15.15 21.76 8.44
C ASP A 137 14.65 21.48 9.87
N PHE A 138 13.93 20.38 10.01
CA PHE A 138 13.47 19.82 11.28
C PHE A 138 14.09 18.42 11.50
N PRO A 139 15.42 18.33 11.74
CA PRO A 139 16.14 17.05 11.80
C PRO A 139 15.72 16.17 12.99
N ARG A 140 15.15 16.79 14.04
CA ARG A 140 14.67 16.07 15.24
C ARG A 140 13.20 15.67 15.14
N MET A 141 12.42 16.27 14.25
CA MET A 141 11.00 15.95 14.11
C MET A 141 10.82 14.46 13.76
N ARG A 142 9.83 13.84 14.36
CA ARG A 142 9.49 12.44 14.20
C ARG A 142 8.02 12.28 13.93
N THR A 143 7.69 11.26 13.14
CA THR A 143 6.33 10.79 12.97
C THR A 143 6.26 9.30 13.20
N THR A 144 5.20 8.86 13.88
CA THR A 144 4.92 7.45 14.08
C THR A 144 3.51 7.18 13.60
N LYS A 145 3.37 6.36 12.56
CA LYS A 145 2.08 5.94 12.00
C LYS A 145 1.85 4.47 12.33
N ILE A 146 0.73 4.17 12.97
CA ILE A 146 0.31 2.82 13.34
C ILE A 146 -1.12 2.65 12.88
N GLY A 147 -1.43 1.56 12.22
CA GLY A 147 -2.80 1.33 11.78
C GLY A 147 -2.92 0.09 10.94
N GLY A 148 -4.01 -0.01 10.20
CA GLY A 148 -4.30 -1.17 9.40
C GLY A 148 -5.61 -1.04 8.66
N THR A 149 -5.89 -2.07 7.88
CA THR A 149 -7.11 -2.13 7.07
C THR A 149 -7.79 -3.48 7.21
N THR A 150 -9.12 -3.46 7.14
CA THR A 150 -9.96 -4.66 7.05
C THR A 150 -10.70 -4.61 5.72
N SER A 151 -10.52 -5.63 4.89
CA SER A 151 -11.12 -5.69 3.56
C SER A 151 -11.83 -7.02 3.34
N TYR A 152 -12.82 -7.02 2.44
CA TYR A 152 -13.54 -8.23 2.04
C TYR A 152 -13.48 -8.45 0.53
N ILE A 153 -13.00 -9.61 0.08
CA ILE A 153 -12.86 -9.95 -1.33
C ILE A 153 -14.12 -10.67 -1.81
N PHE A 154 -14.96 -10.01 -2.60
CA PHE A 154 -16.23 -10.58 -3.04
C PHE A 154 -16.08 -11.75 -4.03
N ASN A 155 -15.18 -11.63 -5.01
CA ASN A 155 -15.05 -12.59 -6.10
C ASN A 155 -14.03 -13.70 -5.80
N ASP A 156 -14.51 -14.95 -5.69
CA ASP A 156 -13.69 -16.15 -5.47
C ASP A 156 -12.70 -16.47 -6.58
N LYS A 157 -12.87 -15.87 -7.77
CA LYS A 157 -11.97 -16.08 -8.92
C LYS A 157 -10.80 -15.10 -8.93
N PHE A 158 -10.81 -14.11 -8.06
CA PHE A 158 -9.81 -13.05 -8.03
C PHE A 158 -8.81 -13.27 -6.89
N SER A 159 -7.52 -13.24 -7.23
CA SER A 159 -6.43 -13.33 -6.27
C SER A 159 -5.85 -11.95 -5.95
N TYR A 160 -6.16 -11.43 -4.76
CA TYR A 160 -5.52 -10.21 -4.26
C TYR A 160 -4.06 -10.46 -3.85
N LYS A 161 -3.70 -11.70 -3.44
CA LYS A 161 -2.31 -12.07 -3.11
C LYS A 161 -1.37 -11.92 -4.33
N THR A 162 -1.89 -12.13 -5.54
CA THR A 162 -1.16 -11.82 -6.79
C THR A 162 -0.71 -10.34 -6.82
N LEU A 163 -1.59 -9.41 -6.43
CA LEU A 163 -1.27 -7.98 -6.44
C LEU A 163 -0.23 -7.57 -5.40
N VAL A 164 -0.04 -8.34 -4.33
CA VAL A 164 0.75 -7.85 -3.19
C VAL A 164 2.04 -8.62 -3.02
N ASN A 165 1.95 -9.91 -2.73
CA ASN A 165 3.09 -10.71 -2.28
C ASN A 165 3.47 -11.86 -3.21
N GLN A 166 2.68 -12.09 -4.27
CA GLN A 166 2.90 -13.19 -5.23
C GLN A 166 2.84 -14.58 -4.59
N ASN A 167 2.19 -14.74 -3.43
CA ASN A 167 1.93 -16.06 -2.84
C ASN A 167 0.81 -16.83 -3.57
N GLU A 168 0.10 -16.15 -4.46
CA GLU A 168 -0.76 -16.73 -5.49
C GLU A 168 -0.41 -16.09 -6.84
N TRP A 169 -0.74 -16.78 -7.93
CA TRP A 169 -0.62 -16.27 -9.29
C TRP A 169 -1.93 -16.42 -10.05
N GLN A 170 -2.51 -15.29 -10.48
CA GLN A 170 -3.69 -15.28 -11.33
C GLN A 170 -3.35 -15.85 -12.72
N THR A 171 -4.06 -16.90 -13.13
CA THR A 171 -3.88 -17.59 -14.43
C THR A 171 -4.90 -17.14 -15.47
N LYS A 172 -6.04 -16.60 -15.03
CA LYS A 172 -7.09 -16.03 -15.88
C LYS A 172 -7.49 -14.65 -15.39
N SER A 173 -7.67 -13.69 -16.30
CA SER A 173 -8.04 -12.33 -15.92
C SER A 173 -9.32 -12.31 -15.08
N SER A 174 -9.30 -11.57 -13.98
CA SER A 174 -10.41 -11.47 -13.04
C SER A 174 -10.29 -10.20 -12.23
N GLY A 175 -11.42 -9.70 -11.72
CA GLY A 175 -11.44 -8.56 -10.80
C GLY A 175 -12.40 -8.79 -9.65
N SER A 176 -12.25 -8.02 -8.58
CA SER A 176 -13.14 -8.06 -7.43
C SER A 176 -13.47 -6.67 -6.95
N PHE A 177 -14.72 -6.51 -6.54
CA PHE A 177 -15.10 -5.47 -5.61
C PHE A 177 -14.52 -5.81 -4.22
N ILE A 178 -13.88 -4.85 -3.58
CA ILE A 178 -13.19 -5.02 -2.29
C ILE A 178 -13.42 -3.77 -1.42
N PRO A 179 -14.50 -3.68 -0.64
CA PRO A 179 -14.64 -2.61 0.33
C PRO A 179 -13.56 -2.76 1.40
N THR A 180 -12.96 -1.64 1.79
CA THR A 180 -11.89 -1.58 2.77
C THR A 180 -12.23 -0.55 3.83
N PHE A 181 -12.20 -0.98 5.08
CA PHE A 181 -12.18 -0.10 6.24
C PHE A 181 -10.73 0.15 6.63
N SER A 182 -10.36 1.40 6.88
CA SER A 182 -9.02 1.78 7.30
C SER A 182 -9.06 2.51 8.64
N PHE A 183 -8.07 2.22 9.48
CA PHE A 183 -7.83 2.94 10.73
C PHE A 183 -6.35 3.24 10.87
N TYR A 184 -5.99 4.51 11.03
CA TYR A 184 -4.62 4.95 11.25
C TYR A 184 -4.55 5.96 12.38
N TYR A 185 -3.58 5.76 13.26
CA TYR A 185 -3.11 6.74 14.23
C TYR A 185 -1.75 7.25 13.76
N THR A 186 -1.58 8.58 13.71
CA THR A 186 -0.30 9.23 13.43
C THR A 186 0.03 10.21 14.54
N ASN A 187 1.17 10.00 15.20
CA ASN A 187 1.74 10.96 16.12
C ASN A 187 2.79 11.81 15.40
N LEU A 188 2.68 13.13 15.50
CA LEU A 188 3.68 14.10 15.07
C LEU A 188 4.39 14.65 16.31
N ASN A 189 5.71 14.54 16.36
CA ASN A 189 6.51 15.04 17.48
C ASN A 189 7.67 15.88 16.96
N LEU A 190 7.63 17.19 17.26
CA LEU A 190 8.62 18.17 16.81
C LEU A 190 10.01 17.95 17.44
N ASN A 191 10.09 17.40 18.67
CA ASN A 191 11.33 17.16 19.42
C ASN A 191 12.31 18.36 19.47
N ASN A 192 11.80 19.60 19.39
CA ASN A 192 12.64 20.80 19.30
C ASN A 192 12.98 21.44 20.65
N GLU A 193 12.19 21.22 21.70
CA GLU A 193 12.36 21.78 23.05
C GLU A 193 11.86 20.77 24.13
N PRO A 194 12.22 20.92 25.42
CA PRO A 194 11.74 20.05 26.51
C PRO A 194 10.20 19.98 26.65
N ASN A 195 9.47 20.93 26.05
CA ASN A 195 8.01 21.02 26.00
C ASN A 195 7.48 21.01 24.55
N SER A 196 8.03 20.18 23.67
CA SER A 196 7.57 20.12 22.28
C SER A 196 6.10 19.68 22.19
N SER A 197 5.31 20.41 21.40
CA SER A 197 3.94 20.00 21.05
C SER A 197 3.96 18.66 20.30
N ASN A 198 3.08 17.76 20.71
CA ASN A 198 2.77 16.53 20.01
C ASN A 198 1.38 16.70 19.38
N GLY A 199 1.26 16.42 18.08
CA GLY A 199 -0.03 16.35 17.41
C GLY A 199 -0.44 14.90 17.22
N ASP A 200 -1.65 14.55 17.65
CA ASP A 200 -2.24 13.23 17.48
C ASP A 200 -3.33 13.29 16.42
N ILE A 201 -3.22 12.38 15.44
CA ILE A 201 -4.09 12.33 14.26
C ILE A 201 -4.70 10.94 14.16
N TYR A 202 -6.03 10.86 14.12
CA TYR A 202 -6.77 9.62 13.94
C TYR A 202 -7.60 9.66 12.66
N VAL A 203 -7.30 8.75 11.74
CA VAL A 203 -8.02 8.58 10.48
C VAL A 203 -8.85 7.30 10.54
N PHE A 204 -10.15 7.44 10.22
CA PHE A 204 -11.05 6.33 9.99
C PHE A 204 -11.71 6.52 8.63
N SER A 205 -11.67 5.51 7.76
CA SER A 205 -12.30 5.62 6.44
C SER A 205 -12.90 4.31 5.97
N LEU A 206 -13.87 4.44 5.07
CA LEU A 206 -14.46 3.33 4.33
C LEU A 206 -14.36 3.64 2.84
N ALA A 207 -13.61 2.79 2.13
CA ALA A 207 -13.34 2.94 0.71
C ALA A 207 -13.84 1.71 -0.05
N PRO A 208 -14.97 1.80 -0.77
CA PRO A 208 -15.26 0.84 -1.83
C PRO A 208 -14.14 0.87 -2.89
N SER A 209 -13.66 -0.30 -3.29
CA SER A 209 -12.61 -0.41 -4.29
C SER A 209 -12.92 -1.50 -5.32
N TYR A 210 -12.31 -1.37 -6.49
CA TYR A 210 -12.31 -2.41 -7.51
C TYR A 210 -10.89 -2.67 -7.97
N PHE A 211 -10.49 -3.94 -7.88
CA PHE A 211 -9.19 -4.41 -8.35
C PHE A 211 -9.36 -5.38 -9.52
N TYR A 212 -8.43 -5.36 -10.46
CA TYR A 212 -8.43 -6.21 -11.65
C TYR A 212 -7.03 -6.73 -11.96
N ASN A 213 -6.93 -8.03 -12.19
CA ASN A 213 -5.75 -8.72 -12.68
C ASN A 213 -5.96 -9.03 -14.18
N PHE A 214 -5.18 -8.40 -15.05
CA PHE A 214 -5.14 -8.66 -16.47
C PHE A 214 -3.97 -9.59 -16.81
N VAL A 215 -4.28 -10.85 -17.13
CA VAL A 215 -3.29 -11.86 -17.51
C VAL A 215 -2.94 -11.68 -18.98
N ILE A 216 -1.70 -11.25 -19.26
CA ILE A 216 -1.20 -11.07 -20.63
C ILE A 216 -0.78 -12.43 -21.20
N ASN A 217 -0.10 -13.23 -20.39
CA ASN A 217 0.28 -14.60 -20.69
C ASN A 217 0.55 -15.35 -19.37
N ASP A 218 0.92 -16.62 -19.45
CA ASP A 218 1.14 -17.49 -18.28
C ASP A 218 2.18 -16.96 -17.26
N ARG A 219 3.01 -15.98 -17.65
CA ARG A 219 4.11 -15.44 -16.85
C ARG A 219 4.02 -13.95 -16.59
N ILE A 220 3.19 -13.20 -17.31
CA ILE A 220 3.12 -11.74 -17.20
C ILE A 220 1.69 -11.31 -16.94
N LEU A 221 1.51 -10.43 -15.95
CA LEU A 221 0.24 -9.86 -15.56
C LEU A 221 0.39 -8.38 -15.27
N ILE A 222 -0.65 -7.62 -15.61
CA ILE A 222 -0.86 -6.25 -15.13
C ILE A 222 -1.99 -6.28 -14.10
N GLY A 223 -1.73 -5.75 -12.92
CA GLY A 223 -2.71 -5.54 -11.87
C GLY A 223 -3.05 -4.08 -11.75
N ALA A 224 -4.32 -3.73 -11.63
CA ALA A 224 -4.76 -2.37 -11.38
C ALA A 224 -5.85 -2.34 -10.30
N GLY A 225 -5.94 -1.25 -9.57
CA GLY A 225 -6.98 -1.04 -8.57
C GLY A 225 -7.24 0.43 -8.31
N ILE A 226 -8.49 0.73 -7.98
CA ILE A 226 -8.92 2.07 -7.57
C ILE A 226 -9.88 1.93 -6.39
N ALA A 227 -9.70 2.76 -5.38
CA ALA A 227 -10.66 2.97 -4.30
C ALA A 227 -11.01 4.45 -4.20
N PHE A 228 -12.29 4.72 -3.96
CA PHE A 228 -12.77 6.06 -3.63
C PHE A 228 -13.65 5.96 -2.40
N GLY A 229 -13.24 6.62 -1.33
CA GLY A 229 -13.85 6.48 -0.02
C GLY A 229 -14.10 7.79 0.68
N ALA A 230 -14.74 7.69 1.83
CA ALA A 230 -14.93 8.80 2.74
C ALA A 230 -14.72 8.32 4.17
N GLY A 231 -14.45 9.27 5.05
CA GLY A 231 -14.07 9.00 6.42
C GLY A 231 -14.08 10.25 7.27
N ILE A 232 -13.48 10.10 8.44
CA ILE A 232 -13.23 11.18 9.38
C ILE A 232 -11.75 11.22 9.73
N ASN A 233 -11.26 12.42 9.97
CA ASN A 233 -9.97 12.67 10.56
C ASN A 233 -10.15 13.51 11.82
N ASP A 234 -9.56 13.08 12.93
CA ASP A 234 -9.51 13.81 14.20
C ASP A 234 -8.08 14.27 14.43
N ILE A 235 -7.88 15.59 14.55
CA ILE A 235 -6.58 16.21 14.84
C ILE A 235 -6.72 16.87 16.21
N ASP A 236 -6.05 16.33 17.22
CA ASP A 236 -6.07 16.84 18.60
C ASP A 236 -7.50 17.14 19.15
N GLY A 237 -8.50 16.35 18.73
CA GLY A 237 -9.90 16.49 19.13
C GLY A 237 -10.79 17.32 18.19
N ASP A 238 -10.25 17.90 17.11
CA ASP A 238 -11.04 18.51 16.03
C ASP A 238 -11.33 17.49 14.92
N THR A 239 -12.58 17.05 14.85
CA THR A 239 -13.04 16.06 13.88
C THR A 239 -13.55 16.71 12.60
N SER A 240 -13.07 16.21 11.46
CA SER A 240 -13.40 16.72 10.13
C SER A 240 -13.69 15.59 9.14
N ALA A 241 -14.44 15.90 8.09
CA ALA A 241 -14.70 14.96 7.00
C ALA A 241 -13.46 14.79 6.11
N LEU A 242 -13.24 13.55 5.69
CA LEU A 242 -12.10 13.15 4.87
C LEU A 242 -12.57 12.36 3.64
N TYR A 243 -11.94 12.58 2.50
CA TYR A 243 -12.07 11.76 1.30
C TYR A 243 -10.81 10.94 1.07
N GLU A 244 -10.98 9.69 0.63
CA GLU A 244 -9.89 8.78 0.32
C GLU A 244 -9.86 8.47 -1.18
N LEU A 245 -8.67 8.56 -1.79
CA LEU A 245 -8.41 8.06 -3.13
C LEU A 245 -7.17 7.16 -3.10
N ASP A 246 -7.37 5.87 -3.40
CA ASP A 246 -6.29 4.88 -3.50
C ASP A 246 -6.17 4.39 -4.95
N LEU A 247 -4.99 4.49 -5.53
CA LEU A 247 -4.66 4.01 -6.87
C LEU A 247 -3.53 2.99 -6.77
N ASN A 248 -3.74 1.81 -7.34
CA ASN A 248 -2.77 0.73 -7.36
C ASN A 248 -2.51 0.30 -8.81
N LEU A 249 -1.25 0.19 -9.20
CA LEU A 249 -0.83 -0.37 -10.48
C LEU A 249 0.36 -1.31 -10.26
N LYS A 250 0.35 -2.45 -10.94
CA LYS A 250 1.39 -3.46 -10.82
C LYS A 250 1.68 -4.10 -12.16
N LEU A 251 2.96 -4.28 -12.46
CA LEU A 251 3.44 -5.17 -13.51
C LEU A 251 4.19 -6.32 -12.85
N ALA A 252 3.76 -7.56 -13.09
CA ALA A 252 4.31 -8.74 -12.45
C ALA A 252 4.79 -9.77 -13.47
N TYR A 253 5.93 -10.39 -13.15
CA TYR A 253 6.48 -11.57 -13.81
C TYR A 253 6.51 -12.74 -12.83
N ASN A 254 6.09 -13.92 -13.28
CA ASN A 254 6.07 -15.11 -12.43
C ASN A 254 6.52 -16.40 -13.14
N ARG A 255 7.31 -17.18 -12.39
CA ARG A 255 7.52 -18.62 -12.55
C ARG A 255 7.29 -19.28 -11.20
N ASP A 256 7.21 -20.62 -11.16
CA ASP A 256 6.93 -21.35 -9.93
C ASP A 256 7.89 -21.00 -8.77
N ARG A 257 9.19 -20.90 -9.06
CA ARG A 257 10.18 -20.57 -8.02
C ARG A 257 10.65 -19.13 -8.01
N PHE A 258 10.51 -18.38 -9.09
CA PHE A 258 11.06 -17.03 -9.21
C PHE A 258 9.99 -16.06 -9.66
N PHE A 259 9.96 -14.88 -9.06
CA PHE A 259 9.05 -13.82 -9.45
C PHE A 259 9.73 -12.47 -9.31
N ALA A 260 9.20 -11.49 -10.05
CA ALA A 260 9.60 -10.11 -9.95
C ALA A 260 8.39 -9.22 -10.23
N PHE A 261 8.33 -8.04 -9.62
CA PHE A 261 7.29 -7.07 -9.95
C PHE A 261 7.74 -5.64 -9.69
N ALA A 262 7.10 -4.73 -10.41
CA ALA A 262 7.09 -3.31 -10.12
C ALA A 262 5.67 -2.90 -9.75
N SER A 263 5.50 -2.02 -8.76
CA SER A 263 4.19 -1.44 -8.43
C SER A 263 4.28 0.03 -8.12
N LEU A 264 3.22 0.75 -8.48
CA LEU A 264 2.95 2.13 -8.13
C LEU A 264 1.69 2.14 -7.27
N ASN A 265 1.76 2.71 -6.07
CA ASN A 265 0.57 2.92 -5.25
C ASN A 265 0.53 4.35 -4.75
N THR A 266 -0.63 4.98 -4.86
CA THR A 266 -0.86 6.36 -4.42
C THR A 266 -2.11 6.38 -3.56
N LEU A 267 -1.96 6.83 -2.31
CA LEU A 267 -3.03 6.98 -1.33
C LEU A 267 -3.12 8.45 -0.92
N ASN A 268 -4.27 9.06 -1.16
CA ASN A 268 -4.55 10.45 -0.79
C ASN A 268 -5.68 10.49 0.23
N PHE A 269 -5.43 11.18 1.32
CA PHE A 269 -6.42 11.60 2.29
C PHE A 269 -6.61 13.11 2.15
N ILE A 270 -7.78 13.52 1.66
CA ILE A 270 -8.11 14.91 1.33
C ILE A 270 -9.19 15.40 2.28
N GLN A 271 -8.90 16.43 3.05
CA GLN A 271 -9.84 17.02 4.02
C GLN A 271 -10.73 18.07 3.35
N ASN A 272 -11.99 18.15 3.78
CA ASN A 272 -12.96 19.13 3.29
C ASN A 272 -12.58 20.58 3.71
N ASP A 273 -12.92 21.57 2.86
CA ASP A 273 -12.42 22.96 2.92
C ASP A 273 -12.86 23.78 4.15
N THR A 274 -13.74 23.23 5.00
CA THR A 274 -14.32 23.91 6.17
C THR A 274 -13.53 23.76 7.47
N ALA A 275 -12.47 22.93 7.51
CA ALA A 275 -11.64 22.78 8.72
C ALA A 275 -10.73 24.00 8.95
N ALA A 276 -10.54 24.38 10.21
CA ALA A 276 -9.66 25.48 10.63
C ALA A 276 -8.18 25.09 10.48
N GLU A 277 -7.85 23.83 10.79
CA GLU A 277 -6.54 23.23 10.57
C GLU A 277 -6.66 22.12 9.53
N ARG A 278 -5.81 22.17 8.49
CA ARG A 278 -5.79 21.15 7.44
C ARG A 278 -4.59 20.23 7.60
N LEU A 279 -4.76 18.92 7.39
CA LEU A 279 -3.67 17.96 7.24
C LEU A 279 -4.01 16.94 6.15
N ASN A 280 -3.54 17.22 4.93
CA ASN A 280 -3.63 16.26 3.82
C ASN A 280 -2.42 15.32 3.87
N ASP A 281 -2.66 14.01 3.79
CA ASP A 281 -1.61 12.96 3.74
C ASP A 281 -1.64 12.34 2.34
N ASN A 282 -0.59 12.57 1.55
CA ASN A 282 -0.44 12.01 0.21
C ASN A 282 0.79 11.12 0.15
N ILE A 283 0.56 9.81 0.13
CA ILE A 283 1.60 8.79 0.09
C ILE A 283 1.65 8.19 -1.30
N SER A 284 2.76 8.40 -2.00
CA SER A 284 3.05 7.76 -3.29
C SER A 284 4.25 6.84 -3.16
N THR A 285 4.12 5.60 -3.62
CA THR A 285 5.13 4.56 -3.50
C THR A 285 5.47 3.96 -4.85
N VAL A 286 6.76 3.82 -5.13
CA VAL A 286 7.30 3.03 -6.23
C VAL A 286 8.06 1.86 -5.63
N LYS A 287 7.62 0.64 -5.92
CA LYS A 287 8.24 -0.58 -5.38
C LYS A 287 8.74 -1.47 -6.51
N PHE A 288 9.99 -1.90 -6.40
CA PHE A 288 10.57 -2.97 -7.22
C PHE A 288 10.89 -4.15 -6.32
N SER A 289 10.45 -5.35 -6.68
CA SER A 289 10.65 -6.55 -5.88
C SER A 289 11.13 -7.70 -6.74
N ILE A 290 12.07 -8.47 -6.21
CA ILE A 290 12.50 -9.76 -6.76
C ILE A 290 12.43 -10.80 -5.65
N GLY A 291 11.96 -12.00 -5.98
CA GLY A 291 11.77 -13.02 -4.97
C GLY A 291 11.87 -14.44 -5.46
N TYR A 292 11.99 -15.33 -4.49
CA TYR A 292 12.14 -16.75 -4.67
C TYR A 292 11.21 -17.53 -3.74
N ARG A 293 10.65 -18.64 -4.24
CA ARG A 293 9.82 -19.57 -3.48
C ARG A 293 10.60 -20.83 -3.19
N PHE A 294 10.74 -21.15 -1.91
CA PHE A 294 11.45 -22.35 -1.45
C PHE A 294 10.55 -23.23 -0.58
N ASP A 295 10.93 -24.49 -0.45
CA ASP A 295 10.22 -25.44 0.37
C ASP A 295 10.32 -25.05 1.86
N PRO A 296 9.22 -25.05 2.62
CA PRO A 296 9.23 -24.60 4.01
C PRO A 296 10.11 -25.55 4.85
N PRO A 297 10.97 -25.04 5.75
CA PRO A 297 11.65 -25.87 6.74
C PRO A 297 10.65 -26.63 7.61
N SER A 298 10.96 -27.86 8.02
CA SER A 298 10.03 -28.71 8.79
C SER A 298 9.49 -28.03 10.05
N LYS A 299 10.32 -27.25 10.75
CA LYS A 299 9.89 -26.48 11.95
C LYS A 299 8.82 -25.43 11.64
N VAL A 300 8.89 -24.78 10.48
CA VAL A 300 7.89 -23.78 10.05
C VAL A 300 6.57 -24.46 9.74
N LYS A 301 6.61 -25.64 9.11
CA LYS A 301 5.41 -26.47 8.87
C LYS A 301 4.75 -26.87 10.18
N GLU A 302 5.53 -27.37 11.14
CA GLU A 302 5.02 -27.82 12.44
C GLU A 302 4.37 -26.68 13.25
N ILE A 303 4.99 -25.48 13.27
CA ILE A 303 4.40 -24.30 13.93
C ILE A 303 3.06 -23.95 13.28
N TYR A 304 3.01 -23.96 11.94
CA TYR A 304 1.77 -23.67 11.23
C TYR A 304 0.68 -24.70 11.54
N GLU A 305 0.99 -26.00 11.52
CA GLU A 305 0.03 -27.06 11.80
C GLU A 305 -0.56 -26.90 13.21
N LYS A 306 0.27 -26.60 14.20
CA LYS A 306 -0.18 -26.31 15.58
C LYS A 306 -1.10 -25.09 15.67
N VAL A 307 -0.84 -24.05 14.88
CA VAL A 307 -1.71 -22.86 14.82
C VAL A 307 -3.03 -23.23 14.16
N ASN A 308 -2.98 -23.89 13.00
CA ASN A 308 -4.16 -24.32 12.25
C ASN A 308 -5.08 -25.22 13.09
N GLU A 309 -4.54 -26.21 13.80
CA GLU A 309 -5.33 -27.07 14.69
C GLU A 309 -6.09 -26.28 15.77
N LYS A 310 -5.53 -25.17 16.24
CA LYS A 310 -6.15 -24.32 17.27
C LYS A 310 -7.13 -23.29 16.72
N THR A 311 -6.87 -22.76 15.53
CA THR A 311 -7.59 -21.59 15.00
C THR A 311 -8.44 -21.87 13.76
N GLY A 312 -8.27 -23.04 13.13
CA GLY A 312 -8.89 -23.37 11.84
C GLY A 312 -8.36 -22.52 10.67
N LEU A 313 -7.10 -22.05 10.78
CA LEU A 313 -6.40 -21.20 9.80
C LEU A 313 -5.45 -22.00 8.92
#